data_AF-A0AA36H6Z6-F1
#
_entry.id   AF-A0AA36H6Z6-F1
#
_cell.length_a   1.000
_cell.length_b   1.000
_cell.length_c   1.000
_cell.angle_alpha   90.00
_cell.angle_beta   90.00
_cell.angle_gamma   90.00
#
_symmetry.space_group_name_H-M   'P 1'
#
loop_
_entity.id
_entity.type
_entity.pdbx_description
1 polymer ?
#
loop_
_entity_poly.entity_id
_entity_poly.type
_entity_poly.pdbx_seq_one_letter_code
_entity_poly.pdbx_strand_id
1 'polypeptide(L)'
;MKAEDIFPPGDYRSPPDVHYSVIDHINNATDKNNTANCLLFITGSRKEEKPVWKIDPVYNYTRIVIISLQGANFTNNVDITRGVSRNVDLEHFNESDIQAVYDEIMRGFKRNWTYMYLNEDTEYQYV
;
A
#
# COMPACT_ATOMS: atom_id res chain seq x y z
N MET A 1 -4.19 18.74 5.82
CA MET A 1 -4.37 17.56 6.69
C MET A 1 -2.97 17.04 6.97
N LYS A 2 -2.48 17.16 8.21
CA LYS A 2 -1.13 16.72 8.57
C LYS A 2 -1.19 15.25 8.99
N ALA A 3 -0.10 14.50 8.82
CA ALA A 3 -0.02 13.10 9.23
C ALA A 3 -0.29 12.92 10.75
N GLU A 4 0.04 13.95 11.53
CA GLU A 4 -0.20 14.07 12.97
C GLU A 4 -1.70 14.09 13.33
N ASP A 5 -2.57 14.53 12.41
CA ASP A 5 -4.02 14.58 12.62
C ASP A 5 -4.68 13.19 12.39
N ILE A 6 -3.93 12.23 11.81
CA ILE A 6 -4.42 10.89 11.47
C ILE A 6 -4.05 9.88 12.57
N PHE A 7 -2.96 10.13 13.30
CA PHE A 7 -2.43 9.23 14.32
C PHE A 7 -2.23 10.00 15.63
N PRO A 8 -3.20 9.96 16.58
CA PRO A 8 -2.99 10.58 17.88
C PRO A 8 -1.81 9.89 18.59
N PRO A 9 -0.97 10.63 19.32
CA PRO A 9 0.13 10.04 20.07
C PRO A 9 -0.45 9.23 21.24
N GLY A 10 -0.45 7.90 21.09
CA GLY A 10 -0.98 6.96 22.06
C GLY A 10 -0.02 5.78 22.25
N ASP A 11 0.12 5.38 23.51
CA ASP A 11 0.96 4.29 24.02
C ASP A 11 0.83 2.99 23.18
N TYR A 12 1.92 2.58 22.52
CA TYR A 12 2.01 1.43 21.61
C TYR A 12 1.99 0.06 22.33
N ARG A 13 1.10 -0.10 23.30
CA ARG A 13 0.63 -1.41 23.76
C ARG A 13 -0.81 -1.58 23.30
N SER A 14 -0.99 -1.73 21.99
CA SER A 14 -2.32 -1.76 21.36
C SER A 14 -3.14 -2.95 21.85
N PRO A 15 -4.26 -2.76 22.58
CA PRO A 15 -5.31 -3.77 22.64
C PRO A 15 -5.81 -4.07 21.22
N PRO A 16 -6.42 -5.25 20.98
CA PRO A 16 -6.90 -5.66 19.65
C PRO A 16 -7.79 -4.62 18.95
N ASP A 17 -8.40 -3.70 19.71
CA ASP A 17 -9.32 -2.67 19.23
C ASP A 17 -8.65 -1.51 18.44
N VAL A 18 -7.35 -1.27 18.63
CA VAL A 18 -6.64 -0.17 17.94
C VAL A 18 -6.46 -0.48 16.45
N HIS A 19 -6.31 -1.76 16.08
CA HIS A 19 -6.12 -2.16 14.69
C HIS A 19 -7.40 -1.94 13.86
N TYR A 20 -8.59 -2.20 14.43
CA TYR A 20 -9.85 -2.04 13.71
C TYR A 20 -10.20 -0.59 13.41
N SER A 21 -9.99 0.32 14.38
CA SER A 21 -10.28 1.74 14.17
C SER A 21 -9.40 2.37 13.07
N VAL A 22 -8.14 1.93 12.93
CA VAL A 22 -7.25 2.38 11.86
C VAL A 22 -7.74 1.88 10.50
N ILE A 23 -8.12 0.60 10.39
CA ILE A 23 -8.63 0.05 9.12
C ILE A 23 -9.95 0.71 8.73
N ASP A 24 -10.84 0.95 9.69
CA ASP A 24 -12.10 1.67 9.44
C ASP A 24 -11.84 3.10 8.94
N HIS A 25 -10.87 3.81 9.51
CA HIS A 25 -10.49 5.13 9.02
C HIS A 25 -9.90 5.07 7.61
N ILE A 26 -9.05 4.09 7.30
CA ILE A 26 -8.51 3.89 5.95
C ILE A 26 -9.64 3.62 4.96
N ASN A 27 -10.60 2.78 5.33
CA ASN A 27 -11.69 2.40 4.46
C ASN A 27 -12.66 3.58 4.19
N ASN A 28 -12.82 4.47 5.17
CA ASN A 28 -13.65 5.66 5.05
C ASN A 28 -12.87 6.91 4.59
N ALA A 29 -11.56 6.81 4.40
CA ALA A 29 -10.75 7.91 3.90
C ALA A 29 -11.18 8.26 2.47
N THR A 30 -11.36 9.56 2.23
CA THR A 30 -11.78 10.08 0.92
C THR A 30 -10.81 11.17 0.46
N ASP A 31 -10.53 11.18 -0.84
CA ASP A 31 -9.85 12.31 -1.46
C ASP A 31 -10.88 13.17 -2.21
N LYS A 32 -11.23 14.31 -1.60
CA LYS A 32 -12.21 15.25 -2.15
C LYS A 32 -11.83 15.77 -3.53
N ASN A 33 -10.54 15.89 -3.81
CA ASN A 33 -10.05 16.41 -5.08
C ASN A 33 -9.86 15.31 -6.14
N ASN A 34 -10.07 14.04 -5.76
CA ASN A 34 -9.95 12.88 -6.62
C ASN A 34 -8.58 12.79 -7.35
N THR A 35 -7.52 13.15 -6.63
CA THR A 35 -6.11 13.19 -7.07
C THR A 35 -5.33 11.95 -6.68
N ALA A 36 -5.76 11.22 -5.66
CA ALA A 36 -5.09 10.03 -5.18
C ALA A 36 -5.42 8.82 -6.06
N ASN A 37 -4.41 8.22 -6.70
CA ASN A 37 -4.60 7.06 -7.56
C ASN A 37 -4.24 5.74 -6.87
N CYS A 38 -3.41 5.78 -5.84
CA CYS A 38 -2.88 4.58 -5.17
C CYS A 38 -2.98 4.75 -3.64
N LEU A 39 -3.45 3.71 -2.95
CA LEU A 39 -3.34 3.58 -1.51
C LEU A 39 -2.18 2.63 -1.18
N LEU A 40 -1.29 3.04 -0.30
CA LEU A 40 -0.18 2.23 0.20
C LEU A 40 -0.33 2.02 1.71
N PHE A 41 -0.35 0.75 2.12
CA PHE A 41 -0.39 0.36 3.53
C PHE A 41 0.81 -0.53 3.85
N ILE A 42 1.60 -0.14 4.84
CA ILE A 42 2.81 -0.87 5.25
C ILE A 42 2.59 -1.40 6.66
N THR A 43 2.82 -2.69 6.87
CA THR A 43 2.63 -3.36 8.16
C THR A 43 3.82 -4.25 8.51
N GLY A 44 4.20 -4.24 9.78
CA GLY A 44 5.20 -5.14 10.36
C GLY A 44 4.60 -6.39 11.01
N SER A 45 3.32 -6.71 10.74
CA SER A 45 2.69 -7.88 11.38
C SER A 45 3.29 -9.19 10.88
N ARG A 46 3.56 -10.10 11.83
CA ARG A 46 4.07 -11.47 11.57
C ARG A 46 2.98 -12.50 11.28
N LYS A 47 1.71 -12.11 11.45
CA LYS A 47 0.59 -13.02 11.37
C LYS A 47 -0.37 -12.52 10.31
N GLU A 48 -0.79 -13.44 9.45
CA GLU A 48 -2.04 -13.27 8.74
C GLU A 48 -3.13 -13.15 9.79
N GLU A 49 -3.75 -11.98 9.85
CA GLU A 49 -4.97 -11.86 10.62
C GLU A 49 -6.07 -12.51 9.78
N LYS A 50 -6.43 -13.76 10.15
CA LYS A 50 -7.71 -14.39 9.79
C LYS A 50 -8.80 -13.32 9.85
N PRO A 51 -9.82 -13.34 8.98
CA PRO A 51 -10.39 -12.17 8.32
C PRO A 51 -11.12 -11.21 9.26
N VAL A 52 -10.40 -10.55 10.17
CA VAL A 52 -11.01 -9.60 11.10
C VAL A 52 -10.94 -8.18 10.54
N TRP A 53 -10.05 -7.91 9.59
CA TRP A 53 -10.03 -6.64 8.87
C TRP A 53 -9.70 -6.83 7.39
N LYS A 54 -10.30 -5.96 6.57
CA LYS A 54 -10.11 -5.90 5.12
C LYS A 54 -9.90 -4.43 4.75
N ILE A 55 -8.84 -4.14 4.00
CA ILE A 55 -8.63 -2.85 3.35
C ILE A 55 -9.43 -2.87 2.05
N ASP A 56 -10.58 -2.21 2.11
CA ASP A 56 -11.55 -2.06 1.04
C ASP A 56 -12.12 -0.63 1.08
N PRO A 57 -11.32 0.37 0.66
CA PRO A 57 -11.72 1.76 0.76
C PRO A 57 -12.88 2.10 -0.14
N VAL A 58 -13.82 2.89 0.41
CA VAL A 58 -14.95 3.47 -0.33
C VAL A 58 -14.45 4.37 -1.46
N TYR A 59 -13.33 5.05 -1.24
CA TYR A 59 -12.68 5.84 -2.28
C TYR A 59 -12.08 4.93 -3.36
N ASN A 60 -12.33 5.30 -4.63
CA ASN A 60 -11.99 4.47 -5.77
C ASN A 60 -10.51 4.64 -6.19
N TYR A 61 -9.58 4.26 -5.31
CA TYR A 61 -8.17 4.12 -5.69
C TYR A 61 -8.05 3.16 -6.87
N THR A 62 -7.26 3.51 -7.89
CA THR A 62 -6.92 2.62 -9.00
C THR A 62 -6.15 1.39 -8.51
N ARG A 63 -5.31 1.58 -7.49
CA ARG A 63 -4.48 0.52 -6.91
C ARG A 63 -4.44 0.60 -5.39
N ILE A 64 -4.48 -0.56 -4.74
CA ILE A 64 -4.27 -0.69 -3.30
C ILE A 64 -3.11 -1.65 -3.10
N VAL A 65 -2.07 -1.21 -2.40
CA VAL A 65 -0.85 -1.98 -2.15
C VAL A 65 -0.70 -2.18 -0.65
N ILE A 66 -0.66 -3.43 -0.21
CA ILE A 66 -0.29 -3.80 1.16
C ILE A 66 1.12 -4.39 1.12
N ILE A 67 2.02 -3.82 1.92
CA ILE A 67 3.37 -4.34 2.11
C ILE A 67 3.49 -4.90 3.53
N SER A 68 3.81 -6.19 3.61
CA SER A 68 4.17 -6.88 4.84
C SER A 68 5.68 -6.90 4.95
N LEU A 69 6.23 -6.39 6.06
CA LEU A 69 7.67 -6.39 6.33
C LEU A 69 8.11 -7.62 7.15
N GLN A 70 7.18 -8.47 7.59
CA GLN A 70 7.52 -9.60 8.47
C GLN A 70 6.83 -10.91 8.08
N GLY A 71 6.68 -11.17 6.79
CA GLY A 71 6.31 -12.50 6.33
C GLY A 71 4.81 -12.78 6.17
N ALA A 72 3.94 -11.94 6.73
CA ALA A 72 2.50 -12.16 6.66
C ALA A 72 1.96 -11.92 5.24
N ASN A 73 1.04 -12.79 4.79
CA ASN A 73 0.34 -12.65 3.52
C ASN A 73 -1.05 -12.05 3.71
N PHE A 74 -1.30 -10.88 3.15
CA PHE A 74 -2.57 -10.15 3.26
C PHE A 74 -3.40 -10.21 1.97
N THR A 75 -3.15 -11.19 1.10
CA THR A 75 -3.89 -11.35 -0.17
C THR A 75 -5.41 -11.42 0.06
N ASN A 76 -5.84 -12.01 1.19
CA ASN A 76 -7.27 -12.11 1.55
C ASN A 76 -7.81 -10.88 2.30
N ASN A 77 -6.94 -9.95 2.71
CA ASN A 77 -7.29 -8.76 3.49
C ASN A 77 -7.30 -7.48 2.63
N VAL A 78 -7.19 -7.61 1.30
CA VAL A 78 -7.22 -6.49 0.36
C VAL A 78 -8.35 -6.65 -0.65
N ASP A 79 -8.82 -5.56 -1.24
CA ASP A 79 -9.75 -5.58 -2.38
C ASP A 79 -9.29 -6.57 -3.47
N ILE A 80 -10.17 -7.49 -3.87
CA ILE A 80 -9.87 -8.57 -4.82
C ILE A 80 -9.59 -8.10 -6.25
N THR A 81 -10.08 -6.92 -6.61
CA THR A 81 -10.01 -6.36 -7.97
C THR A 81 -8.85 -5.39 -8.14
N ARG A 82 -8.55 -4.60 -7.09
CA ARG A 82 -7.60 -3.48 -7.15
C ARG A 82 -6.40 -3.69 -6.23
N GLY A 83 -6.50 -4.63 -5.32
CA GLY A 83 -5.52 -4.93 -4.29
C GLY A 83 -4.34 -5.76 -4.76
N VAL A 84 -3.21 -5.58 -4.08
CA VAL A 84 -2.09 -6.51 -4.07
C VAL A 84 -1.48 -6.53 -2.69
N SER A 85 -1.14 -7.73 -2.22
CA SER A 85 -0.31 -7.92 -1.05
C SER A 85 1.08 -8.35 -1.50
N ARG A 86 2.09 -7.67 -0.99
CA ARG A 86 3.50 -8.01 -1.14
C ARG A 86 4.08 -8.30 0.21
N ASN A 87 4.86 -9.37 0.27
CA ASN A 87 5.70 -9.69 1.40
C ASN A 87 7.13 -9.28 1.04
N VAL A 88 7.73 -8.49 1.92
CA VAL A 88 9.12 -8.05 1.84
C VAL A 88 9.84 -8.70 3.01
N ASP A 89 10.76 -9.60 2.68
CA ASP A 89 11.61 -10.23 3.66
C ASP A 89 12.70 -9.25 4.09
N LEU A 90 12.59 -8.72 5.31
CA LEU A 90 13.59 -7.79 5.84
C LEU A 90 14.98 -8.41 6.02
N GLU A 91 15.10 -9.74 6.13
CA GLU A 91 16.41 -10.39 6.25
C GLU A 91 17.17 -10.41 4.92
N HIS A 92 16.46 -10.38 3.79
CA HIS A 92 17.01 -10.47 2.44
C HIS A 92 16.63 -9.28 1.55
N PHE A 93 16.23 -8.17 2.16
CA PHE A 93 15.76 -6.98 1.46
C PHE A 93 16.81 -6.43 0.50
N ASN A 94 16.44 -6.29 -0.77
CA ASN A 94 17.35 -5.84 -1.82
C ASN A 94 16.64 -4.93 -2.84
N GLU A 95 17.40 -4.47 -3.85
CA GLU A 95 16.90 -3.57 -4.89
C GLU A 95 15.72 -4.15 -5.69
N SER A 96 15.64 -5.47 -5.86
CA SER A 96 14.49 -6.11 -6.52
C SER A 96 13.20 -5.95 -5.72
N ASP A 97 13.27 -5.92 -4.38
CA ASP A 97 12.09 -5.69 -3.54
C ASP A 97 11.62 -4.24 -3.66
N ILE A 98 12.56 -3.28 -3.72
CA ILE A 98 12.28 -1.87 -3.97
C ILE A 98 11.59 -1.71 -5.33
N GLN A 99 12.17 -2.31 -6.37
CA GLN A 99 11.62 -2.24 -7.72
C GLN A 99 10.23 -2.88 -7.80
N ALA A 100 10.02 -4.02 -7.15
CA ALA A 100 8.72 -4.69 -7.13
C ALA A 100 7.64 -3.82 -6.45
N VAL A 101 7.98 -3.18 -5.33
CA VAL A 101 7.07 -2.25 -4.64
C VAL A 101 6.77 -1.04 -5.52
N TYR A 102 7.81 -0.44 -6.11
CA TYR A 102 7.68 0.69 -7.02
C TYR A 102 6.75 0.36 -8.21
N ASP A 103 6.94 -0.79 -8.85
CA ASP A 103 6.14 -1.23 -9.99
C ASP A 103 4.66 -1.38 -9.62
N GLU A 104 4.36 -1.91 -8.43
CA GLU A 104 2.97 -2.02 -7.97
C GLU A 104 2.34 -0.65 -7.72
N ILE A 105 3.08 0.30 -7.13
CA ILE A 105 2.61 1.67 -6.92
C ILE A 105 2.36 2.34 -8.28
N MET A 106 3.31 2.24 -9.21
CA MET A 106 3.24 2.88 -10.52
C MET A 106 2.10 2.35 -11.39
N ARG A 107 1.66 1.11 -11.19
CA ARG A 107 0.44 0.59 -11.84
C ARG A 107 -0.82 1.38 -11.47
N GLY A 108 -0.87 1.98 -10.28
CA GLY A 108 -1.97 2.87 -9.89
C GLY A 108 -2.04 4.16 -10.71
N PHE A 109 -0.92 4.62 -11.26
CA PHE A 109 -0.83 5.87 -12.03
C PHE A 109 -1.05 5.67 -13.54
N LYS A 110 -1.09 4.43 -14.03
CA LYS A 110 -1.21 4.15 -15.46
C LYS A 110 -2.63 4.41 -15.99
N ARG A 111 -2.87 5.65 -16.42
CA ARG A 111 -3.56 5.95 -17.69
C ARG A 111 -2.48 6.22 -18.74
N ASN A 112 -2.29 5.29 -19.68
CA ASN A 112 -1.40 5.37 -20.86
C ASN A 112 0.07 5.78 -20.64
N TRP A 113 0.90 4.89 -20.10
CA TRP A 113 2.35 5.01 -20.32
C TRP A 113 2.91 3.71 -20.91
N THR A 114 3.19 3.79 -22.21
CA THR A 114 4.20 3.00 -22.94
C THR A 114 5.45 2.90 -22.06
N TYR A 115 5.99 1.70 -21.89
CA TYR A 115 7.08 1.41 -20.97
C TYR A 115 8.29 2.31 -21.24
N MET A 116 8.64 3.19 -20.29
CA MET A 116 9.96 3.82 -20.24
C MET A 116 10.92 2.83 -19.60
N TYR A 117 11.87 2.32 -20.38
CA TYR A 117 13.02 1.59 -19.85
C TYR A 117 14.04 2.61 -19.33
N LEU A 118 14.59 2.36 -18.15
CA LEU A 118 15.82 3.00 -17.69
C LEU A 118 16.97 2.37 -18.48
N ASN A 119 17.46 3.06 -19.51
CA ASN A 119 18.82 2.82 -19.96
C ASN A 119 19.73 3.69 -19.11
N GLU A 120 20.76 3.09 -18.52
CA GLU A 120 21.69 3.75 -17.58
C GLU A 120 22.51 4.88 -18.21
N ASP A 121 22.38 5.16 -19.50
CA ASP A 121 23.04 6.27 -20.17
C ASP A 121 22.10 6.94 -21.19
N THR A 122 22.00 8.27 -21.07
CA THR A 122 21.50 9.27 -22.04
C THR A 122 20.00 9.55 -22.17
N GLU A 123 19.73 10.86 -22.24
CA GLU A 123 18.53 11.59 -22.68
C GLU A 123 17.22 10.82 -22.94
N TYR A 124 16.18 11.23 -22.21
CA TYR A 124 14.79 10.86 -22.46
C TYR A 124 14.39 11.05 -23.93
N GLN A 125 14.10 9.97 -24.65
CA GLN A 125 13.40 10.02 -25.93
C GLN A 125 12.01 9.38 -25.82
N TYR A 126 11.01 10.15 -26.28
CA TYR A 126 9.63 9.72 -26.40
C TYR A 126 9.45 8.98 -27.73
N VAL A 127 8.71 7.86 -27.72
CA VAL A 127 8.18 7.19 -28.93
C VAL A 127 6.68 7.32 -28.94
#